data_AF-A0A7C6MJ93-F1
#
_entry.id   AF-A0A7C6MJ93-F1
#
_cell.length_a   1.000
_cell.length_b   1.000
_cell.length_c   1.000
_cell.angle_alpha   90.00
_cell.angle_beta   90.00
_cell.angle_gamma   90.00
#
_symmetry.space_group_name_H-M   'P 1'
#
loop_
_entity.id
_entity.type
_entity.pdbx_description
1 polymer ?
#
loop_
_entity_poly.entity_id
_entity_poly.type
_entity_poly.pdbx_seq_one_letter_code
_entity_poly.pdbx_strand_id
1 'polypeptide(L)'
;MAKRLDLNNVNIYYGDFHAVKDVDLHVPPRSVTAFIGPSGCGKSTVLRSLNRMHEVIPGAYVKGEVLLDGENIYGPKIDPVSVRNTIGMV
;
A
#
# COMPACT_ATOMS: atom_id res chain seq x y z
N MET A 1 19.21 -6.93 4.80
CA MET A 1 18.22 -7.65 5.63
C MET A 1 16.91 -7.73 4.84
N ALA A 2 16.03 -8.70 5.15
CA ALA A 2 14.73 -8.79 4.46
C ALA A 2 13.79 -7.71 4.99
N LYS A 3 13.09 -7.01 4.10
CA LYS A 3 12.26 -5.86 4.46
C LYS A 3 10.93 -6.27 5.08
N ARG A 4 10.49 -5.56 6.12
CA ARG A 4 9.18 -5.69 6.77
C ARG A 4 8.23 -4.62 6.23
N LEU A 5 6.94 -4.94 6.14
CA LEU A 5 5.90 -4.01 5.70
C LEU A 5 4.82 -3.88 6.77
N ASP A 6 4.48 -2.64 7.13
CA ASP A 6 3.44 -2.30 8.09
C ASP A 6 2.46 -1.30 7.46
N LEU A 7 1.16 -1.46 7.74
CA LEU A 7 0.11 -0.52 7.39
C LEU A 7 -0.56 -0.10 8.69
N ASN A 8 -0.60 1.20 8.95
CA ASN A 8 -1.22 1.79 10.13
C ASN A 8 -2.36 2.72 9.69
N ASN A 9 -3.59 2.35 10.00
CA ASN A 9 -4.81 3.10 9.71
C ASN A 9 -4.89 3.59 8.24
N VAL A 10 -4.59 2.70 7.30
CA VAL A 10 -4.49 3.04 5.88
C VAL A 10 -5.87 3.14 5.27
N ASN A 11 -6.15 4.29 4.67
CA ASN A 11 -7.43 4.62 4.03
C ASN A 11 -7.17 5.03 2.58
N ILE A 12 -7.84 4.39 1.62
CA ILE A 12 -7.54 4.50 0.18
C ILE A 12 -8.76 5.02 -0.57
N TYR A 13 -8.56 6.06 -1.36
CA TYR A 13 -9.62 6.80 -2.05
C TYR A 13 -9.39 6.83 -3.56
N TYR A 14 -10.48 6.93 -4.32
CA TYR A 14 -10.49 7.33 -5.73
C TYR A 14 -11.44 8.51 -5.88
N GLY A 15 -10.89 9.73 -5.93
CA GLY A 15 -11.68 10.96 -5.78
C GLY A 15 -12.40 10.98 -4.43
N ASP A 16 -13.72 11.15 -4.44
CA ASP A 16 -14.54 11.15 -3.23
C ASP A 16 -14.94 9.74 -2.75
N PHE A 17 -14.64 8.71 -3.54
CA PHE A 17 -15.00 7.33 -3.19
C PHE A 17 -13.97 6.72 -2.24
N HIS A 18 -14.39 6.47 -0.99
CA HIS A 18 -13.57 5.80 0.02
C HIS A 18 -13.58 4.28 -0.19
N ALA A 19 -12.64 3.79 -1.02
CA ALA A 19 -12.64 2.44 -1.55
C ALA A 19 -12.20 1.36 -0.56
N VAL A 20 -11.23 1.66 0.31
CA VAL A 20 -10.76 0.76 1.36
C VAL A 20 -10.52 1.58 2.62
N LYS A 21 -11.03 1.10 3.76
CA LYS A 21 -11.09 1.84 5.02
C LYS A 21 -10.28 1.14 6.10
N ASP A 22 -9.62 1.94 6.93
CA ASP A 22 -9.04 1.54 8.23
C ASP A 22 -8.22 0.24 8.17
N VAL A 23 -7.28 0.15 7.23
CA VAL A 23 -6.42 -1.03 7.08
C VAL A 23 -5.26 -0.96 8.06
N ASP A 24 -5.27 -1.86 9.03
CA ASP A 24 -4.13 -2.20 9.88
C ASP A 24 -3.60 -3.58 9.50
N LEU A 25 -2.32 -3.67 9.12
CA LEU A 25 -1.70 -4.91 8.67
C LEU A 25 -0.21 -4.96 8.98
N HIS A 26 0.24 -6.12 9.45
CA HIS A 26 1.65 -6.44 9.63
C HIS A 26 2.06 -7.60 8.72
N VAL A 27 3.03 -7.38 7.84
CA VAL A 27 3.60 -8.43 6.99
C VAL A 27 5.05 -8.69 7.41
N PRO A 28 5.33 -9.84 8.04
CA PRO A 28 6.68 -10.15 8.51
C PRO A 28 7.62 -10.42 7.34
N PRO A 29 8.92 -10.11 7.50
CA PRO A 29 9.92 -10.39 6.47
C PRO A 29 9.99 -11.89 6.19
N ARG A 30 10.25 -12.26 4.93
CA ARG A 30 10.38 -13.66 4.49
C ARG A 30 9.13 -14.52 4.72
N SER A 31 7.95 -13.91 4.62
CA SER A 31 6.67 -14.62 4.72
C SER A 31 5.92 -14.59 3.40
N VAL A 32 4.98 -15.53 3.25
CA VAL A 32 3.95 -15.49 2.20
C VAL A 32 2.65 -15.10 2.87
N THR A 33 2.08 -13.96 2.48
CA THR A 33 0.80 -13.46 2.99
C THR A 33 -0.23 -13.47 1.88
N ALA A 34 -1.38 -14.10 2.12
CA ALA A 34 -2.47 -14.19 1.14
C ALA A 34 -3.61 -13.22 1.48
N PHE A 35 -4.08 -12.48 0.49
CA PHE A 35 -5.27 -11.63 0.58
C PHE A 35 -6.44 -12.33 -0.12
N ILE A 36 -7.42 -12.80 0.65
CA ILE A 36 -8.57 -13.55 0.13
C ILE A 36 -9.86 -12.77 0.40
N GLY A 37 -10.74 -12.69 -0.59
CA GLY A 37 -12.03 -12.03 -0.47
C GLY A 37 -12.76 -11.94 -1.81
N PRO A 38 -14.07 -11.60 -1.82
CA PRO A 38 -14.88 -11.54 -3.03
C PRO A 38 -14.39 -10.49 -4.03
N SER A 39 -14.85 -10.55 -5.27
CA SER A 39 -14.56 -9.51 -6.25
C SER A 39 -15.05 -8.14 -5.74
N GLY A 40 -14.28 -7.08 -5.99
CA GLY A 40 -14.63 -5.72 -5.55
C GLY A 40 -14.30 -5.39 -4.08
N CYS A 41 -13.84 -6.33 -3.25
CA CYS A 41 -13.56 -6.04 -1.83
C CYS A 41 -12.29 -5.21 -1.56
N GLY A 42 -11.57 -4.74 -2.60
CA GLY A 42 -10.43 -3.83 -2.44
C GLY A 42 -9.04 -4.46 -2.39
N LYS A 43 -8.88 -5.78 -2.60
CA LYS A 43 -7.56 -6.46 -2.61
C LYS A 43 -6.52 -5.76 -3.49
N SER A 44 -6.84 -5.56 -4.77
CA SER A 44 -5.93 -4.91 -5.72
C SER A 44 -5.69 -3.43 -5.38
N THR A 45 -6.66 -2.78 -4.73
CA THR A 45 -6.51 -1.40 -4.24
C THR A 45 -5.46 -1.31 -3.14
N VAL A 46 -5.49 -2.24 -2.17
CA VAL A 46 -4.44 -2.33 -1.14
C VAL A 46 -3.09 -2.66 -1.77
N LEU A 47 -3.00 -3.71 -2.60
CA LEU A 47 -1.73 -4.11 -3.22
C LEU A 47 -1.07 -2.97 -4.02
N ARG A 48 -1.84 -2.22 -4.83
CA ARG A 48 -1.33 -1.06 -5.60
C ARG A 48 -0.92 0.11 -4.71
N SER A 49 -1.42 0.17 -3.48
CA SER A 49 -1.01 1.18 -2.51
C SER A 49 0.33 0.82 -1.86
N LEU A 50 0.70 -0.46 -1.81
CA LEU A 50 1.98 -0.89 -1.23
C LEU A 50 3.18 -0.54 -2.11
N ASN A 51 3.03 -0.57 -3.43
CA ASN A 51 4.08 -0.14 -4.36
C ASN A 51 3.83 1.23 -4.99
N ARG A 52 2.84 1.97 -4.47
CA ARG A 52 2.44 3.30 -4.97
C ARG A 52 2.03 3.34 -6.45
N MET A 53 1.56 2.23 -7.02
CA MET A 53 1.00 2.22 -8.38
C MET A 53 -0.39 2.86 -8.46
N HIS A 54 -1.12 2.97 -7.35
CA HIS A 54 -2.39 3.71 -7.33
C HIS A 54 -2.23 5.18 -7.77
N GLU A 55 -1.06 5.81 -7.56
CA GLU A 55 -0.80 7.22 -7.94
C GLU A 55 -0.86 7.48 -9.45
N VAL A 56 -0.78 6.44 -10.29
CA VAL A 56 -0.98 6.59 -11.74
C VAL A 56 -2.46 6.70 -12.13
N ILE A 57 -3.36 6.45 -11.19
CA ILE A 57 -4.81 6.56 -11.37
C ILE A 57 -5.23 7.97 -10.93
N PRO A 58 -5.83 8.78 -11.83
CA PRO A 58 -6.26 10.14 -11.48
C PRO A 58 -7.18 10.17 -10.26
N GLY A 59 -6.88 11.06 -9.32
CA GLY A 59 -7.65 11.26 -8.09
C GLY A 59 -7.47 10.16 -7.03
N ALA A 60 -6.63 9.16 -7.26
CA ALA A 60 -6.33 8.17 -6.23
C ALA A 60 -5.38 8.75 -5.17
N TYR A 61 -5.68 8.54 -3.89
CA TYR A 61 -4.80 8.95 -2.80
C TYR A 61 -4.95 8.04 -1.58
N VAL A 62 -3.95 8.10 -0.71
CA VAL A 62 -3.88 7.34 0.54
C VAL A 62 -3.77 8.29 1.72
N LYS A 63 -4.44 7.94 2.82
CA LYS A 63 -4.24 8.50 4.16
C LYS A 63 -3.77 7.38 5.09
N GLY A 64 -3.11 7.74 6.19
CA GLY A 64 -2.46 6.79 7.10
C GLY A 64 -1.00 6.57 6.73
N GLU A 65 -0.42 5.47 7.23
CA GLU A 65 1.01 5.19 7.05
C GLU A 65 1.23 3.81 6.43
N VAL A 66 2.10 3.74 5.43
CA VAL A 66 2.60 2.48 4.89
C VAL A 66 4.11 2.48 5.09
N LEU A 67 4.59 1.67 6.02
CA LEU A 67 6.00 1.64 6.42
C LEU A 67 6.72 0.47 5.76
N LEU A 68 7.85 0.75 5.13
CA LEU A 68 8.78 -0.25 4.65
C LEU A 68 10.06 -0.15 5.48
N ASP A 69 10.35 -1.15 6.31
CA ASP A 69 11.42 -1.09 7.32
C ASP A 69 11.36 0.14 8.24
N GLY A 70 10.15 0.57 8.60
CA GLY A 70 9.91 1.73 9.46
C GLY A 70 9.93 3.08 8.75
N GLU A 71 10.27 3.14 7.46
CA GLU A 71 10.20 4.36 6.66
C GLU A 71 8.84 4.45 5.95
N ASN A 72 8.11 5.53 6.18
CA ASN A 72 6.82 5.74 5.51
C ASN A 72 7.02 6.04 4.02
N ILE A 73 6.56 5.14 3.15
CA ILE A 73 6.73 5.24 1.70
C ILE A 73 5.97 6.41 1.05
N TYR A 74 5.01 7.01 1.77
CA TYR A 74 4.29 8.23 1.37
C TYR A 74 4.90 9.51 1.95
N GLY A 75 6.06 9.42 2.61
CA GLY A 75 6.76 10.58 3.14
C GLY A 75 7.13 11.59 2.04
N PRO A 76 7.24 12.89 2.38
CA PRO A 76 7.42 13.98 1.40
C PRO A 76 8.74 13.90 0.62
N LYS A 77 9.70 13.09 1.07
CA LYS A 77 11.02 12.92 0.43
C LYS A 77 11.15 11.59 -0.30
N ILE A 78 10.10 10.76 -0.34
CA ILE A 78 10.15 9.44 -0.95
C ILE A 78 9.76 9.52 -2.41
N ASP A 79 10.71 9.19 -3.28
CA ASP A 79 10.47 8.99 -4.70
C ASP A 79 9.66 7.69 -4.93
N PRO A 80 8.45 7.76 -5.52
CA PRO A 80 7.65 6.58 -5.84
C PRO A 80 8.40 5.56 -6.70
N VAL A 81 9.32 6.00 -7.58
CA VAL A 81 10.09 5.09 -8.44
C VAL A 81 11.00 4.18 -7.61
N SER A 82 11.63 4.71 -6.56
CA SER A 82 12.47 3.92 -5.65
C SER A 82 11.67 2.84 -4.90
N VAL A 83 10.41 3.17 -4.53
CA VAL A 83 9.48 2.23 -3.90
C VAL A 83 9.12 1.10 -4.88
N ARG A 84 8.79 1.44 -6.13
CA ARG A 84 8.46 0.46 -7.19
C ARG A 84 9.63 -0.45 -7.56
N ASN A 85 10.86 0.05 -7.50
CA ASN A 85 12.06 -0.76 -7.68
C ASN A 85 12.29 -1.76 -6.54
N THR A 86 11.77 -1.44 -5.33
CA THR A 86 11.88 -2.32 -4.16
C THR A 86 10.72 -3.31 -4.08
N ILE A 87 9.51 -2.86 -4.40
CA ILE A 87 8.26 -3.64 -4.31
C ILE A 87 7.79 -3.95 -5.73
N GLY A 88 8.21 -5.10 -6.24
CA GLY A 88 7.73 -5.64 -7.50
C GLY A 88 6.24 -6.01 -7.43
N MET A 89 5.55 -5.82 -8.55
CA MET A 89 4.14 -6.20 -8.72
C MET A 89 3.99 -6.87 -10.07
N VAL A 90 3.25 -7.98 -10.09
CA VAL A 90 2.92 -8.80 -11.27
C VAL A 90 1.42 -8.90 -11.38
#